data_AF-A0A267FMI9-F1
#
_entry.id   AF-A0A267FMI9-F1
#
_cell.length_a   1.000
_cell.length_b   1.000
_cell.length_c   1.000
_cell.angle_alpha   90.00
_cell.angle_beta   90.00
_cell.angle_gamma   90.00
#
_symmetry.space_group_name_H-M   'P 1'
#
loop_
_entity.id
_entity.type
_entity.pdbx_description
1 polymer ?
#
loop_
_entity_poly.entity_id
_entity_poly.type
_entity_poly.pdbx_seq_one_letter_code
_entity_poly.pdbx_strand_id
1 'polypeptide(L)'
;MSSDKLRDGDGEDNKTCGGGSGGAGADAREEMEKLFFVLLKRQQMQEVVRMMGSEFCCPVCQNLVSLATLANCGHMFCQKCIRTWCVDYNRRNCPVCRVQIVARIRALPVDRFVQRCLEEANDREALKELLAASEEDSGQQAVIFESDRAQVRSTSAATFFSGVGFSVRSTSVTSATGATVSSFGISSD
;
A
#
# COMPACT_ATOMS: atom_id res chain seq x y z
N MET A 1 -80.79 -2.53 56.56
CA MET A 1 -80.01 -2.27 55.33
C MET A 1 -78.99 -1.20 55.70
N SER A 2 -77.91 -1.63 56.38
CA SER A 2 -76.56 -1.82 55.82
C SER A 2 -75.78 -0.50 55.90
N SER A 3 -75.09 -0.17 57.00
CA SER A 3 -73.80 -0.71 57.50
C SER A 3 -72.66 -0.57 56.50
N ASP A 4 -72.20 0.67 56.28
CA ASP A 4 -70.92 0.97 55.64
C ASP A 4 -69.76 0.73 56.62
N LYS A 5 -68.91 -0.23 56.29
CA LYS A 5 -67.65 -0.52 56.98
C LYS A 5 -66.54 0.32 56.36
N LEU A 6 -66.03 1.30 57.09
CA LEU A 6 -64.67 1.83 56.93
C LEU A 6 -63.88 1.43 58.17
N ARG A 7 -62.86 0.58 57.98
CA ARG A 7 -61.79 0.37 58.95
C ARG A 7 -60.55 -0.07 58.20
N ASP A 8 -59.73 0.92 57.86
CA ASP A 8 -58.34 0.74 57.48
C ASP A 8 -57.54 0.17 58.65
N GLY A 9 -56.62 -0.75 58.37
CA GLY A 9 -55.74 -1.32 59.38
C GLY A 9 -55.01 -2.56 58.91
N ASP A 10 -54.27 -2.46 57.80
CA ASP A 10 -53.31 -3.49 57.41
C ASP A 10 -51.99 -3.22 58.13
N GLY A 11 -51.78 -4.04 59.17
CA GLY A 11 -50.54 -4.14 59.92
C GLY A 11 -49.45 -4.84 59.12
N GLU A 12 -48.23 -4.58 59.57
CA GLU A 12 -46.96 -4.99 59.01
C GLU A 12 -46.74 -6.49 59.09
N ASP A 13 -46.23 -7.08 57.99
CA ASP A 13 -45.34 -8.23 58.06
C ASP A 13 -44.12 -8.05 57.15
N ASN A 14 -43.01 -8.31 57.82
CA ASN A 14 -41.65 -7.92 57.57
C ASN A 14 -40.92 -9.02 56.78
N LYS A 15 -39.82 -8.62 56.13
CA LYS A 15 -38.68 -9.46 55.73
C LYS A 15 -38.95 -10.50 54.64
N THR A 16 -38.44 -10.21 53.46
CA THR A 16 -37.19 -10.87 53.02
C THR A 16 -36.34 -9.92 52.18
N CYS A 17 -35.09 -9.78 52.60
CA CYS A 17 -34.01 -9.15 51.85
C CYS A 17 -33.52 -10.14 50.78
N GLY A 18 -33.94 -9.94 49.54
CA GLY A 18 -33.37 -10.62 48.37
C GLY A 18 -32.29 -9.76 47.75
N GLY A 19 -31.06 -9.89 48.24
CA GLY A 19 -29.88 -9.30 47.62
C GLY A 19 -29.62 -9.93 46.26
N GLY A 20 -29.69 -9.11 45.21
CA GLY A 20 -29.23 -9.42 43.86
C GLY A 20 -28.12 -8.46 43.45
N SER A 21 -27.01 -8.45 44.19
CA SER A 21 -25.76 -7.83 43.78
C SER A 21 -24.92 -8.86 43.04
N GLY A 22 -24.86 -8.81 41.72
CA GLY A 22 -23.97 -9.68 40.97
C GLY A 22 -24.02 -9.42 39.48
N GLY A 23 -22.98 -8.75 38.94
CA GLY A 23 -22.71 -8.78 37.50
C GLY A 23 -22.31 -7.48 36.81
N ALA A 24 -21.74 -6.47 37.47
CA ALA A 24 -21.16 -5.30 36.78
C ALA A 24 -19.61 -5.28 36.80
N GLY A 25 -18.97 -6.21 37.51
CA GLY A 25 -17.52 -6.17 37.78
C GLY A 25 -16.65 -7.10 36.93
N ALA A 26 -17.23 -8.11 36.28
CA ALA A 26 -16.47 -8.99 35.38
C ALA A 26 -16.15 -8.28 34.05
N ASP A 27 -17.11 -7.48 33.57
CA ASP A 27 -17.03 -6.77 32.29
C ASP A 27 -15.94 -5.68 32.31
N ALA A 28 -15.86 -4.90 33.40
CA ALA A 28 -14.89 -3.81 33.51
C ALA A 28 -13.42 -4.29 33.58
N ARG A 29 -13.17 -5.45 34.20
CA ARG A 29 -11.83 -6.02 34.30
C ARG A 29 -11.39 -6.64 32.98
N GLU A 30 -12.33 -7.31 32.30
CA GLU A 30 -12.13 -7.85 30.95
C GLU A 30 -11.94 -6.74 29.91
N GLU A 31 -12.69 -5.64 30.00
CA GLU A 31 -12.46 -4.44 29.17
C GLU A 31 -11.08 -3.83 29.40
N MET A 32 -10.64 -3.71 30.65
CA MET A 32 -9.31 -3.16 30.95
C MET A 32 -8.17 -4.05 30.43
N GLU A 33 -8.32 -5.38 30.48
CA GLU A 33 -7.37 -6.32 29.88
C GLU A 33 -7.36 -6.23 28.34
N LYS A 34 -8.54 -6.10 27.71
CA LYS A 34 -8.65 -5.85 26.26
C LYS A 34 -8.00 -4.53 25.86
N LEU A 35 -8.23 -3.45 26.62
CA LEU A 35 -7.61 -2.15 26.39
C LEU A 35 -6.10 -2.21 26.54
N PHE A 36 -5.59 -2.88 27.58
CA PHE A 36 -4.16 -3.06 27.78
C PHE A 36 -3.52 -3.80 26.60
N PHE A 37 -4.15 -4.89 26.13
CA PHE A 37 -3.68 -5.62 24.95
C PHE A 37 -3.71 -4.78 23.68
N VAL A 38 -4.77 -4.00 23.45
CA VAL A 38 -4.87 -3.07 22.30
C VAL A 38 -3.77 -2.01 22.34
N LEU A 39 -3.50 -1.43 23.51
CA LEU A 39 -2.47 -0.40 23.67
C LEU A 39 -1.05 -0.96 23.47
N LEU A 40 -0.76 -2.14 24.03
CA LEU A 40 0.52 -2.82 23.81
C LEU A 40 0.73 -3.19 22.33
N LYS A 41 -0.29 -3.74 21.68
CA LYS A 41 -0.24 -4.10 20.26
C LYS A 41 -0.04 -2.86 19.38
N ARG A 42 -0.68 -1.73 19.74
CA ARG A 42 -0.47 -0.44 19.08
C ARG A 42 0.96 0.07 19.24
N GLN A 43 1.53 0.01 20.45
CA GLN A 43 2.93 0.39 20.69
C GLN A 43 3.90 -0.47 19.87
N GLN A 44 3.67 -1.79 19.82
CA GLN A 44 4.48 -2.70 19.03
C GLN A 44 4.39 -2.39 17.53
N MET A 45 3.19 -2.13 17.00
CA MET A 45 3.02 -1.76 15.59
C MET A 45 3.67 -0.41 15.28
N GLN A 46 3.59 0.58 16.18
CA GLN A 46 4.30 1.85 16.02
C GLN A 46 5.81 1.66 15.95
N GLU A 47 6.37 0.77 16.76
CA GLU A 47 7.80 0.45 16.70
C GLU A 47 8.18 -0.29 15.41
N VAL A 48 7.32 -1.21 14.92
CA VAL A 48 7.51 -1.86 13.62
C VAL A 48 7.50 -0.83 12.48
N VAL A 49 6.56 0.13 12.50
CA VAL A 49 6.50 1.22 11.52
C VAL A 49 7.73 2.12 11.62
N ARG A 50 8.23 2.40 12.83
CA ARG A 50 9.51 3.11 13.05
C ARG A 50 10.70 2.35 12.48
N MET A 51 10.79 1.06 12.76
CA MET A 51 11.85 0.16 12.28
C MET A 51 11.84 0.02 10.76
N MET A 52 10.66 0.07 10.13
CA MET A 52 10.50 0.07 8.68
C MET A 52 10.60 1.47 8.05
N GLY A 53 10.81 2.51 8.86
CA GLY A 53 10.66 3.92 8.48
C GLY A 53 11.60 4.44 7.40
N SER A 54 12.65 3.70 7.01
CA SER A 54 13.46 4.05 5.83
C SER A 54 12.92 3.48 4.53
N GLU A 55 12.31 2.29 4.58
CA GLU A 55 12.01 1.50 3.38
C GLU A 55 10.63 1.83 2.78
N PHE A 56 9.68 2.26 3.62
CA PHE A 56 8.33 2.64 3.17
C PHE A 56 8.04 4.13 3.30
N CYS A 57 9.01 4.94 3.70
CA CYS A 57 8.84 6.39 3.69
C CYS A 57 9.32 6.95 2.36
N CYS A 58 8.53 7.85 1.79
CA CYS A 58 8.88 8.55 0.57
C CYS A 58 10.04 9.51 0.86
N PRO A 59 11.17 9.43 0.14
CA PRO A 59 12.33 10.30 0.37
C PRO A 59 12.09 11.77 -0.01
N VAL A 60 10.96 12.08 -0.68
CA VAL A 60 10.60 13.43 -1.09
C VAL A 60 9.77 14.14 -0.01
N CYS A 61 8.71 13.50 0.51
CA CYS A 61 7.85 14.10 1.54
C CYS A 61 8.12 13.60 2.96
N GLN A 62 9.00 12.61 3.13
CA GLN A 62 9.40 12.01 4.41
C GLN A 62 8.26 11.37 5.22
N ASN A 63 7.12 11.15 4.58
CA ASN A 63 5.97 10.45 5.15
C ASN A 63 5.87 9.03 4.59
N LEU A 64 5.02 8.21 5.22
CA LEU A 64 4.67 6.88 4.71
C LEU A 64 4.16 6.99 3.27
N VAL A 65 4.61 6.08 2.42
CA VAL A 65 4.35 6.16 0.99
C VAL A 65 2.86 6.00 0.68
N SER A 66 2.28 7.02 0.05
CA SER A 66 0.92 6.97 -0.48
C SER A 66 0.95 6.66 -1.97
N LEU A 67 0.26 5.58 -2.38
CA LEU A 67 0.29 5.07 -3.75
C LEU A 67 1.72 4.84 -4.24
N ALA A 68 2.38 3.88 -3.61
CA ALA A 68 3.75 3.48 -3.86
C ALA A 68 4.01 3.32 -5.36
N THR A 69 4.93 4.15 -5.86
CA THR A 69 5.34 4.17 -7.25
C THR A 69 6.83 3.92 -7.32
N LEU A 70 7.21 2.84 -8.00
CA LEU A 70 8.59 2.46 -8.24
C LEU A 70 9.08 3.07 -9.54
N ALA A 71 10.22 3.75 -9.51
CA ALA A 71 10.97 4.08 -10.72
C ALA A 71 11.70 2.83 -11.27
N ASN A 72 12.12 2.85 -12.53
CA ASN A 72 12.93 1.77 -13.14
C ASN A 72 14.25 1.47 -12.41
N CYS A 73 14.73 2.40 -11.57
CA CYS A 73 15.90 2.18 -10.70
C CYS A 73 15.57 1.51 -9.36
N GLY A 74 14.31 1.14 -9.12
CA GLY A 74 13.86 0.46 -7.90
C GLY A 74 13.52 1.37 -6.71
N HIS A 75 13.75 2.68 -6.81
CA HIS A 75 13.41 3.61 -5.73
C HIS A 75 11.90 3.90 -5.68
N MET A 76 11.36 3.92 -4.46
CA MET A 76 9.94 4.08 -4.18
C MET A 76 9.61 5.52 -3.76
N PHE A 77 8.49 6.03 -4.27
CA PHE A 77 7.99 7.37 -3.96
C PHE A 77 6.47 7.36 -3.88
N CYS A 78 5.87 8.37 -3.25
CA CYS A 78 4.44 8.62 -3.43
C CYS A 78 4.17 8.97 -4.89
N GLN A 79 3.05 8.52 -5.43
CA GLN A 79 2.68 8.83 -6.81
C GLN A 79 2.64 10.34 -7.08
N LYS A 80 2.01 11.10 -6.18
CA LYS A 80 1.94 12.56 -6.29
C LYS A 80 3.33 13.19 -6.31
N CYS A 81 4.22 12.76 -5.41
CA CYS A 81 5.59 13.28 -5.33
C CYS A 81 6.37 13.07 -6.62
N ILE A 82 6.36 11.84 -7.15
CA ILE A 82 7.12 11.54 -8.37
C ILE A 82 6.45 12.15 -9.61
N ARG A 83 5.13 12.27 -9.64
CA ARG A 83 4.39 12.98 -10.68
C ARG A 83 4.79 14.44 -10.71
N THR A 84 4.72 15.15 -9.58
CA THR A 84 5.13 16.55 -9.46
C THR A 84 6.61 16.74 -9.82
N TRP A 85 7.48 15.80 -9.42
CA TRP A 85 8.88 15.82 -9.82
C TRP A 85 9.09 15.77 -11.35
N CYS A 86 8.43 14.83 -12.03
CA CYS A 86 8.61 14.66 -13.47
C CYS A 86 7.83 15.66 -14.32
N VAL A 87 6.63 16.04 -13.89
CA VAL A 87 5.70 16.89 -14.66
C VAL A 87 5.91 18.35 -14.31
N ASP A 88 5.77 18.72 -13.04
CA ASP A 88 5.75 20.12 -12.62
C ASP A 88 7.16 20.73 -12.61
N TYR A 89 8.16 19.97 -12.14
CA TYR A 89 9.56 20.41 -12.14
C TYR A 89 10.32 20.01 -13.41
N ASN A 90 9.68 19.30 -14.35
CA ASN A 90 10.29 18.80 -15.58
C ASN A 90 11.60 18.01 -15.38
N ARG A 91 11.73 17.29 -14.25
CA ARG A 91 12.93 16.51 -13.92
C ARG A 91 12.69 15.02 -14.15
N ARG A 92 13.47 14.45 -15.06
CA ARG A 92 13.36 13.02 -15.40
C ARG A 92 14.44 12.15 -14.75
N ASN A 93 15.08 12.62 -13.69
CA ASN A 93 16.06 11.84 -12.92
C ASN A 93 15.50 11.44 -11.57
N CYS A 94 15.94 10.30 -11.04
CA CYS A 94 15.54 9.81 -9.72
C CYS A 94 16.03 10.78 -8.62
N PRO A 95 15.16 11.24 -7.70
CA PRO A 95 15.57 12.09 -6.58
C PRO A 95 16.66 11.49 -5.68
N VAL A 96 16.76 10.16 -5.64
CA VAL A 96 17.71 9.44 -4.78
C VAL A 96 19.02 9.14 -5.51
N CYS A 97 18.96 8.34 -6.58
CA CYS A 97 20.16 7.85 -7.28
C CYS A 97 20.48 8.59 -8.58
N ARG A 98 19.67 9.58 -8.97
CA ARG A 98 19.84 10.40 -10.20
C ARG A 98 19.78 9.64 -11.53
N VAL A 99 19.51 8.34 -11.51
CA VAL A 99 19.24 7.54 -12.72
C VAL A 99 18.03 8.10 -13.47
N GLN A 100 18.10 8.13 -14.79
CA GLN A 100 17.01 8.58 -15.65
C GLN A 100 15.76 7.69 -15.46
N ILE A 101 14.63 8.33 -15.18
CA ILE A 101 13.32 7.71 -15.03
C ILE A 101 12.71 7.54 -16.42
N VAL A 102 12.67 6.30 -16.90
CA VAL A 102 12.04 5.93 -18.18
C VAL A 102 10.67 5.28 -17.98
N ALA A 103 10.46 4.68 -16.81
CA ALA A 103 9.22 4.01 -16.46
C ALA A 103 8.90 4.18 -14.98
N ARG A 104 7.62 4.17 -14.66
CA ARG A 104 7.10 4.16 -13.29
C ARG A 104 5.99 3.13 -13.15
N ILE A 105 6.05 2.32 -12.11
CA ILE A 105 5.12 1.21 -11.88
C ILE A 105 4.49 1.36 -10.50
N ARG A 106 3.16 1.23 -10.41
CA ARG A 106 2.42 1.21 -9.15
C ARG A 106 2.67 -0.11 -8.42
N ALA A 107 3.13 -0.04 -7.18
CA ALA A 107 3.40 -1.17 -6.31
C ALA A 107 2.17 -1.47 -5.43
N LEU A 108 1.10 -1.96 -6.05
CA LEU A 108 -0.17 -2.28 -5.35
C LEU A 108 -0.04 -3.19 -4.11
N PRO A 109 0.90 -4.15 -4.04
CA PRO A 109 1.12 -4.92 -2.81
C PRO A 109 1.60 -4.05 -1.64
N VAL A 110 2.41 -3.02 -1.92
CA VAL A 110 2.88 -2.08 -0.91
C VAL A 110 1.73 -1.20 -0.45
N ASP A 111 0.89 -0.72 -1.36
CA ASP A 111 -0.29 0.08 -0.99
C ASP A 111 -1.21 -0.66 -0.02
N ARG A 112 -1.51 -1.95 -0.30
CA ARG A 112 -2.30 -2.80 0.59
C ARG A 112 -1.61 -3.08 1.93
N PHE A 113 -0.29 -3.16 1.93
CA PHE A 113 0.47 -3.32 3.17
C PHE A 113 0.40 -2.05 4.02
N VAL A 114 0.70 -0.90 3.42
CA VAL A 114 0.62 0.42 4.05
C VAL A 114 -0.78 0.67 4.62
N GLN A 115 -1.83 0.36 3.88
CA GLN A 115 -3.21 0.47 4.37
C GLN A 115 -3.43 -0.31 5.68
N ARG A 116 -3.02 -1.60 5.73
CA ARG A 116 -3.15 -2.41 6.95
C ARG A 116 -2.33 -1.87 8.11
N CYS A 117 -1.13 -1.35 7.84
CA CYS A 117 -0.30 -0.69 8.86
C CYS A 117 -1.00 0.53 9.45
N LEU A 118 -1.65 1.35 8.61
CA LEU A 118 -2.37 2.55 9.04
C LEU A 118 -3.63 2.21 9.85
N GLU A 119 -4.36 1.18 9.44
CA GLU A 119 -5.53 0.66 10.17
C GLU A 119 -5.13 0.17 11.57
N GLU A 120 -4.07 -0.64 11.68
CA GLU A 120 -3.59 -1.15 12.98
C GLU A 120 -2.97 -0.04 13.86
N ALA A 121 -2.30 0.94 13.25
CA ALA A 121 -1.79 2.11 13.97
C ALA A 121 -2.91 3.09 14.42
N ASN A 122 -4.13 2.91 13.92
CA ASN A 122 -5.28 3.80 14.06
C ASN A 122 -4.95 5.25 13.63
N ASP A 123 -4.17 5.38 12.56
CA ASP A 123 -3.84 6.66 11.94
C ASP A 123 -4.88 7.01 10.87
N ARG A 124 -6.00 7.57 11.36
CA ARG A 124 -7.18 7.87 10.52
C ARG A 124 -6.89 8.97 9.50
N GLU A 125 -5.92 9.84 9.75
CA GLU A 125 -5.58 10.93 8.85
C GLU A 125 -4.79 10.40 7.66
N ALA A 126 -3.71 9.66 7.91
CA ALA A 126 -2.92 9.03 6.86
C ALA A 126 -3.74 8.00 6.06
N LEU A 127 -4.65 7.26 6.71
CA LEU A 127 -5.55 6.33 6.01
C LEU A 127 -6.49 7.06 5.05
N LYS A 128 -7.08 8.19 5.48
CA LYS A 128 -7.94 9.01 4.61
C LYS A 128 -7.16 9.57 3.42
N GLU A 129 -5.93 10.03 3.65
CA GLU A 129 -5.07 10.55 2.58
C GLU A 129 -4.75 9.46 1.53
N LEU A 130 -4.44 8.24 1.98
CA LEU A 130 -4.18 7.11 1.08
C LEU A 130 -5.41 6.76 0.23
N LEU A 131 -6.59 6.68 0.84
CA LEU A 131 -7.84 6.38 0.15
C LEU A 131 -8.20 7.47 -0.85
N ALA A 132 -8.13 8.75 -0.44
CA ALA A 132 -8.39 9.88 -1.33
C ALA A 132 -7.44 9.88 -2.55
N ALA A 133 -6.16 9.62 -2.33
CA ALA A 133 -5.21 9.49 -3.42
C ALA A 133 -5.60 8.36 -4.38
N SER A 134 -6.04 7.20 -3.86
CA SER A 134 -6.36 6.03 -4.68
C SER A 134 -7.55 6.25 -5.63
N GLU A 135 -8.53 7.06 -5.22
CA GLU A 135 -9.70 7.41 -6.04
C GLU A 135 -9.28 8.29 -7.23
N GLU A 136 -8.38 9.25 -7.00
CA GLU A 136 -7.85 10.16 -8.02
C GLU A 136 -7.07 9.43 -9.12
N ASP A 137 -6.55 8.23 -8.85
CA ASP A 137 -5.61 7.53 -9.73
C ASP A 137 -6.14 6.26 -10.42
N SER A 138 -7.46 6.04 -10.44
CA SER A 138 -8.09 4.82 -11.02
C SER A 138 -7.83 4.58 -12.52
N GLY A 139 -6.92 5.31 -13.18
CA GLY A 139 -6.59 5.20 -14.61
C GLY A 139 -5.11 5.23 -15.00
N GLN A 140 -4.13 5.27 -14.08
CA GLN A 140 -2.70 5.39 -14.45
C GLN A 140 -1.86 4.20 -13.98
N GLN A 141 -2.21 3.00 -14.45
CA GLN A 141 -1.37 1.82 -14.27
C GLN A 141 -0.22 1.83 -15.29
N ALA A 142 0.99 2.11 -14.81
CA ALA A 142 2.25 2.16 -15.57
C ALA A 142 2.34 3.23 -16.68
N VAL A 143 3.11 4.28 -16.43
CA VAL A 143 3.47 5.28 -17.45
C VAL A 143 4.88 4.96 -17.93
N ILE A 144 5.01 4.50 -19.18
CA ILE A 144 6.29 4.48 -19.88
C ILE A 144 6.43 5.86 -20.51
N PHE A 145 7.52 6.57 -20.19
CA PHE A 145 7.83 7.81 -20.90
C PHE A 145 8.28 7.43 -22.31
N GLU A 146 7.39 7.56 -23.30
CA GLU A 146 7.58 7.23 -24.72
C GLU A 146 8.73 8.02 -25.41
N SER A 147 9.50 8.83 -24.68
CA SER A 147 10.58 9.64 -25.25
C SER A 147 11.79 8.84 -25.77
N ASP A 148 11.94 7.56 -25.42
CA ASP A 148 13.14 6.77 -25.76
C ASP A 148 12.89 5.56 -26.68
N ARG A 149 11.78 5.53 -27.43
CA ARG A 149 11.60 4.51 -28.50
C ARG A 149 12.69 4.58 -29.58
N ALA A 150 13.45 5.69 -29.62
CA ALA A 150 14.57 5.91 -30.52
C ALA A 150 15.94 5.42 -29.98
N GLN A 151 16.11 5.12 -28.68
CA GLN A 151 17.39 4.66 -28.12
C GLN A 151 17.48 3.14 -27.90
N VAL A 152 16.35 2.43 -27.82
CA VAL A 152 16.36 0.95 -27.72
C VAL A 152 16.72 0.27 -29.06
N ARG A 153 16.80 1.02 -30.16
CA ARG A 153 17.31 0.53 -31.47
C ARG A 153 18.82 0.73 -31.68
N SER A 154 19.55 1.27 -30.72
CA SER A 154 20.97 1.60 -30.89
C SER A 154 21.90 1.00 -29.84
N THR A 155 21.55 -0.11 -29.18
CA THR A 155 22.59 -1.03 -28.73
C THR A 155 22.95 -1.91 -29.92
N SER A 156 23.69 -1.30 -30.84
CA SER A 156 24.44 -1.99 -31.87
C SER A 156 25.17 -3.17 -31.22
N ALA A 157 24.77 -4.38 -31.58
CA ALA A 157 25.49 -5.60 -31.26
C ALA A 157 26.81 -5.62 -32.04
N ALA A 158 27.79 -4.85 -31.58
CA ALA A 158 29.20 -4.84 -32.00
C ALA A 158 29.84 -3.74 -31.15
N THR A 159 30.66 -4.00 -30.14
CA THR A 159 31.82 -4.88 -30.05
C THR A 159 32.15 -5.04 -28.56
N PHE A 160 32.73 -6.18 -28.17
CA PHE A 160 33.52 -6.46 -26.96
C PHE A 160 33.19 -7.86 -26.39
N PHE A 161 33.67 -8.92 -27.03
CA PHE A 161 34.72 -9.81 -26.51
C PHE A 161 35.04 -10.91 -27.54
N SER A 162 36.31 -11.31 -27.55
CA SER A 162 37.06 -12.01 -28.58
C SER A 162 36.64 -13.45 -28.89
N GLY A 163 36.92 -13.88 -30.13
CA GLY A 163 37.67 -15.14 -30.28
C GLY A 163 36.91 -16.45 -30.50
N VAL A 164 35.72 -16.46 -31.10
CA VAL A 164 35.20 -17.67 -31.76
C VAL A 164 34.53 -17.31 -33.08
N GLY A 165 34.95 -17.95 -34.17
CA GLY A 165 34.43 -17.73 -35.51
C GLY A 165 33.04 -18.34 -35.68
N PHE A 166 32.01 -17.54 -35.48
CA PHE A 166 30.65 -17.89 -35.92
C PHE A 166 30.07 -16.77 -36.78
N SER A 167 29.89 -17.07 -38.07
CA SER A 167 29.30 -16.15 -39.04
C SER A 167 27.80 -16.42 -39.13
N VAL A 168 26.98 -15.62 -38.43
CA VAL A 168 25.52 -15.67 -38.63
C VAL A 168 25.17 -14.75 -39.80
N ARG A 169 24.75 -15.35 -40.92
CA ARG A 169 24.20 -14.62 -42.06
C ARG A 169 22.69 -14.46 -41.87
N SER A 170 22.23 -13.23 -41.67
CA SER A 170 20.79 -12.93 -41.60
C SER A 170 20.21 -12.84 -43.02
N THR A 171 19.23 -13.68 -43.33
CA THR A 171 18.36 -13.48 -44.50
C THR A 171 17.03 -12.90 -44.04
N SER A 172 16.76 -11.66 -44.43
CA SER A 172 15.47 -11.02 -44.21
C SER A 172 14.49 -11.44 -45.31
N VAL A 173 13.35 -12.01 -44.94
CA VAL A 173 12.18 -12.19 -45.82
C VAL A 173 11.20 -11.06 -45.55
N THR A 174 11.00 -10.19 -46.53
CA THR A 174 9.98 -9.13 -46.49
C THR A 174 8.66 -9.68 -47.01
N SER A 175 7.67 -9.82 -46.12
CA SER A 175 6.27 -10.04 -46.49
C SER A 175 5.58 -8.68 -46.70
N ALA A 176 4.77 -8.55 -47.75
CA ALA A 176 4.16 -7.30 -48.22
C ALA A 176 2.97 -6.80 -47.37
N THR A 177 2.75 -7.33 -46.18
CA THR A 177 1.85 -6.74 -45.18
C THR A 177 2.59 -6.70 -43.85
N GLY A 178 2.81 -5.47 -43.34
CA GLY A 178 3.80 -5.15 -42.32
C GLY A 178 3.54 -5.73 -40.92
N ALA A 179 3.79 -7.02 -40.75
CA ALA A 179 3.97 -7.67 -39.45
C ALA A 179 5.20 -8.58 -39.54
N THR A 180 6.31 -8.18 -38.94
CA THR A 180 7.49 -9.03 -38.77
C THR A 180 7.27 -9.92 -37.55
N VAL A 181 7.03 -11.21 -37.77
CA VAL A 181 7.06 -12.21 -36.70
C VAL A 181 8.45 -12.82 -36.65
N SER A 182 9.14 -12.66 -35.53
CA SER A 182 10.43 -13.30 -35.25
C SER A 182 10.16 -14.62 -34.55
N SER A 183 10.18 -15.73 -35.29
CA SER A 183 10.08 -17.07 -34.70
C SER A 183 11.48 -17.54 -34.32
N PHE A 184 11.73 -17.72 -33.03
CA PHE A 184 12.96 -18.35 -32.54
C PHE A 184 12.74 -19.87 -32.44
N GLY A 185 13.27 -20.61 -33.41
CA GLY A 185 13.42 -22.06 -33.31
C GLY A 185 14.74 -22.37 -32.62
N ILE A 186 14.69 -23.09 -31.50
CA ILE A 186 15.88 -23.69 -30.89
C ILE A 186 15.95 -25.11 -31.43
N SER A 187 16.92 -25.37 -32.31
CA SER A 187 17.31 -26.73 -32.68
C SER A 187 18.60 -27.06 -31.94
N SER A 188 18.58 -28.17 -31.21
CA SER A 188 19.74 -28.72 -30.53
C SER A 188 20.45 -29.69 -31.47
N ASP A 189 21.73 -29.46 -31.73
CA ASP A 189 22.70 -30.51 -32.08
C ASP A 189 23.60 -30.75 -30.86
#